data_AF-A0A1M5HHE7-F1
#
_entry.id   AF-A0A1M5HHE7-F1
#
_cell.length_a   1.000
_cell.length_b   1.000
_cell.length_c   1.000
_cell.angle_alpha   90.00
_cell.angle_beta   90.00
_cell.angle_gamma   90.00
#
_symmetry.space_group_name_H-M   'P 1'
#
loop_
_entity.id
_entity.type
_entity.pdbx_description
1 polymer ?
#
loop_
_entity_poly.entity_id
_entity_poly.type
_entity_poly.pdbx_seq_one_letter_code
_entity_poly.pdbx_strand_id
1 'polypeptide(L)'
;MLKAGFTDSYRKMHVNPLSDPGLTWGVRAAPTTDLYGLRDRIDFIYYKGKGLDPIESRVIDYHPVMFPSDHAALMTVFQLKRNSQE
;
A
#
# COMPACT_ATOMS: atom_id res chain seq x y z
N MET A 1 7.36 -12.99 -4.38
CA MET A 1 7.88 -12.43 -3.11
C MET A 1 7.56 -13.30 -1.89
N LEU A 2 6.28 -13.62 -1.61
CA LEU A 2 5.91 -14.40 -0.41
C LEU A 2 6.65 -15.74 -0.27
N LYS A 3 6.71 -16.54 -1.35
CA LYS A 3 7.46 -17.82 -1.37
C LYS A 3 8.97 -17.67 -1.10
N ALA A 4 9.53 -16.47 -1.31
CA ALA A 4 10.94 -16.15 -1.01
C ALA A 4 11.15 -15.61 0.42
N GLY A 5 10.11 -15.64 1.26
CA GLY A 5 10.14 -15.20 2.65
C GLY A 5 10.07 -13.68 2.84
N PHE A 6 9.51 -12.96 1.87
CA PHE A 6 9.15 -11.55 2.03
C PHE A 6 7.72 -11.41 2.54
N THR A 7 7.44 -10.31 3.23
CA THR A 7 6.12 -9.95 3.76
C THR A 7 5.56 -8.75 2.99
N ASP A 8 4.29 -8.78 2.60
CA ASP A 8 3.54 -7.64 2.05
C ASP A 8 3.22 -6.67 3.20
N SER A 9 3.78 -5.46 3.20
CA SER A 9 3.60 -4.51 4.29
C SER A 9 2.14 -4.06 4.44
N TYR A 10 1.42 -3.87 3.34
CA TYR A 10 0.03 -3.41 3.37
C TYR A 10 -0.86 -4.50 3.95
N ARG A 11 -0.77 -5.74 3.44
CA ARG A 11 -1.58 -6.86 3.96
C ARG A 11 -1.22 -7.24 5.40
N LYS A 12 0.02 -6.96 5.84
CA LYS A 12 0.44 -7.16 7.24
C LYS A 12 -0.27 -6.19 8.20
N MET A 13 -0.43 -4.92 7.80
CA MET A 13 -1.13 -3.91 8.60
C MET A 13 -2.65 -3.98 8.47
N HIS A 14 -3.14 -4.47 7.33
CA HIS A 14 -4.53 -4.52 6.97
C HIS A 14 -4.92 -5.96 6.61
N VAL A 15 -5.26 -6.79 7.59
CA VAL A 15 -5.40 -8.23 7.37
C VAL A 15 -6.60 -8.56 6.48
N ASN A 16 -7.72 -7.84 6.62
CA ASN A 16 -8.94 -8.13 5.89
C ASN A 16 -9.00 -7.39 4.52
N PRO A 17 -8.92 -8.09 3.37
CA PRO A 17 -9.01 -7.46 2.05
C PRO A 17 -10.37 -6.84 1.74
N LEU A 18 -11.44 -7.28 2.40
CA LEU A 18 -12.78 -6.75 2.15
C LEU A 18 -13.01 -5.40 2.86
N SER A 19 -12.42 -5.22 4.03
CA SER A 19 -12.45 -3.94 4.74
C SER A 19 -11.40 -2.98 4.19
N ASP A 20 -10.20 -3.49 3.91
CA ASP A 20 -9.03 -2.71 3.49
C ASP A 20 -8.44 -3.33 2.22
N PRO A 21 -9.01 -2.98 1.04
CA PRO A 21 -8.60 -3.55 -0.23
C PRO A 21 -7.24 -3.03 -0.68
N GLY A 22 -6.87 -1.81 -0.30
CA GLY A 22 -5.60 -1.18 -0.68
C GLY A 22 -5.51 -0.91 -2.18
N LEU A 23 -6.56 -0.36 -2.77
CA LEU A 23 -6.62 -0.09 -4.21
C LEU A 23 -5.56 0.95 -4.59
N THR A 24 -4.61 0.56 -5.43
CA THR A 24 -3.52 1.44 -5.88
C THR A 24 -3.68 1.87 -7.33
N TRP A 25 -4.58 1.23 -8.07
CA TRP A 25 -4.85 1.58 -9.46
C TRP A 25 -6.35 1.46 -9.76
N GLY A 26 -6.81 2.26 -10.71
CA GLY A 26 -8.12 2.08 -11.33
C GLY A 26 -8.42 3.18 -12.32
N VAL A 27 -9.37 2.91 -13.22
CA VAL A 27 -9.89 3.94 -14.12
C VAL A 27 -10.57 5.00 -13.25
N ARG A 28 -9.92 6.17 -13.08
CA ARG A 28 -10.63 7.33 -12.56
C ARG A 28 -11.73 7.62 -13.57
N ALA A 29 -12.97 7.30 -13.19
CA ALA A 29 -14.15 7.80 -13.87
C ALA A 29 -13.94 9.31 -14.06
N ALA A 30 -14.28 9.84 -15.23
CA ALA A 30 -14.30 11.29 -15.39
C ALA A 30 -15.10 11.89 -14.21
N PRO A 31 -14.75 13.07 -13.68
CA PRO A 31 -15.46 13.69 -12.55
C PRO A 31 -16.96 13.92 -12.80
N THR A 32 -17.44 13.61 -14.02
CA THR A 32 -18.81 13.68 -14.49
C THR A 32 -19.55 12.33 -14.50
N THR A 33 -18.94 11.23 -14.05
CA THR A 33 -19.56 9.89 -14.10
C THR A 33 -19.32 9.09 -12.82
N ASP A 34 -20.37 8.42 -12.35
CA ASP A 34 -20.32 7.50 -11.18
C ASP A 34 -19.82 6.09 -11.56
N LEU A 35 -19.41 5.89 -12.81
CA LEU A 35 -18.87 4.64 -13.32
C LEU A 35 -17.44 4.44 -12.82
N TYR A 36 -17.30 3.98 -11.59
CA TYR A 36 -16.01 3.48 -11.12
C TYR A 36 -15.67 2.20 -11.89
N GLY A 37 -14.65 2.28 -12.75
CA GLY A 37 -14.09 1.11 -13.42
C GLY A 37 -13.45 0.13 -12.43
N LEU A 38 -12.97 -1.01 -12.95
CA LEU A 38 -12.18 -1.98 -12.18
C LEU A 38 -11.07 -1.24 -11.42
N ARG A 39 -10.99 -1.50 -10.11
CA ARG A 39 -9.91 -1.00 -9.25
C ARG A 39 -9.16 -2.19 -8.69
N ASP A 40 -7.84 -2.12 -8.74
CA ASP A 40 -6.97 -3.19 -8.30
C ASP A 40 -5.88 -2.68 -7.35
N ARG A 41 -5.29 -3.62 -6.62
CA ARG A 41 -4.05 -3.42 -5.90
C ARG A 41 -2.93 -4.09 -6.67
N ILE A 42 -2.18 -3.30 -7.43
CA ILE A 42 -1.07 -3.79 -8.27
C ILE A 42 0.29 -3.21 -7.87
N ASP A 43 0.33 -2.29 -6.91
CA ASP A 43 1.55 -1.75 -6.32
C ASP A 43 1.77 -2.35 -4.94
N PHE A 44 2.99 -2.78 -4.65
CA PHE A 44 3.32 -3.51 -3.43
C PHE A 44 4.66 -3.09 -2.85
N ILE A 45 4.74 -3.03 -1.52
CA ILE A 45 6.00 -2.97 -0.78
C ILE A 45 6.18 -4.32 -0.08
N TYR A 46 7.14 -5.10 -0.58
CA TYR A 46 7.56 -6.34 0.05
C TYR A 46 8.84 -6.12 0.84
N TYR A 47 8.87 -6.54 2.10
CA TYR A 47 10.03 -6.38 2.97
C TYR A 47 10.48 -7.71 3.59
N LYS A 48 11.75 -7.78 3.99
CA LYS A 48 12.34 -8.94 4.67
C LYS A 48 13.47 -8.44 5.59
N GLY A 49 13.46 -8.87 6.84
CA GLY A 49 14.48 -8.51 7.83
C GLY A 49 13.90 -8.46 9.24
N LYS A 50 14.62 -9.02 10.22
CA LYS A 50 14.14 -9.11 11.62
C LYS A 50 14.04 -7.75 12.33
N GLY A 51 14.76 -6.74 11.85
CA GLY A 51 14.76 -5.38 12.41
C GLY A 51 13.76 -4.42 11.77
N LEU A 52 12.97 -4.87 10.79
CA LEU A 52 11.97 -4.05 10.09
C LEU A 52 10.58 -4.41 10.59
N ASP A 53 9.96 -3.50 11.35
CA ASP A 53 8.59 -3.66 11.83
C ASP A 53 7.70 -2.59 11.19
N PRO A 54 6.78 -2.92 10.26
CA PRO A 54 5.87 -1.93 9.72
C PRO A 54 4.92 -1.47 10.84
N ILE A 55 4.85 -0.16 11.06
CA ILE A 55 3.94 0.45 12.03
C ILE A 55 2.77 1.16 11.37
N GLU A 56 2.90 1.48 10.08
CA GLU A 56 1.86 2.07 9.26
C GLU A 56 2.06 1.62 7.81
N SER A 57 0.97 1.33 7.11
CA SER A 57 0.97 1.20 5.65
C SER A 57 -0.34 1.76 5.11
N ARG A 58 -0.30 2.67 4.14
CA ARG A 58 -1.50 3.30 3.60
C ARG A 58 -1.37 3.67 2.14
N VAL A 59 -2.52 3.74 1.48
CA VAL A 59 -2.66 4.29 0.14
C VAL A 59 -2.92 5.79 0.26
N ILE A 60 -2.26 6.58 -0.58
CA ILE A 60 -2.48 8.01 -0.73
C ILE A 60 -2.96 8.22 -2.16
N ASP A 61 -4.24 8.51 -2.33
CA ASP A 61 -4.93 8.60 -3.63
C ASP A 61 -5.60 9.96 -3.86
N TYR A 62 -5.34 10.94 -2.98
CA TYR A 62 -5.96 12.25 -3.03
C TYR A 62 -4.94 13.37 -2.92
N HIS A 63 -5.13 14.40 -3.74
CA HIS A 63 -4.47 15.69 -3.64
C HIS A 63 -5.48 16.79 -4.01
N PRO A 64 -5.52 17.95 -3.31
CA PRO A 64 -6.59 18.95 -3.51
C PRO A 64 -6.73 19.53 -4.92
N VAL A 65 -5.63 19.53 -5.70
CA VAL A 65 -5.63 20.05 -7.07
C VAL A 65 -5.92 18.92 -8.07
N MET A 66 -5.01 17.95 -8.13
CA MET A 66 -5.09 16.77 -8.99
C MET A 66 -4.06 15.76 -8.47
N PHE A 67 -4.37 14.47 -8.56
CA PHE A 67 -3.38 13.43 -8.28
C PHE A 67 -2.47 13.26 -9.52
N PRO A 68 -1.15 13.14 -9.37
CA PRO A 68 -0.22 13.20 -10.50
C PRO A 68 -0.16 11.92 -11.36
N SER A 69 -0.97 10.90 -11.05
CA SER A 69 -0.95 9.59 -11.71
C SER A 69 -2.33 8.93 -11.65
N ASP A 70 -2.54 7.97 -12.56
CA ASP A 70 -3.62 6.98 -12.51
C ASP A 70 -3.41 5.93 -11.40
N HIS A 71 -2.19 5.81 -10.88
CA HIS A 71 -1.88 5.10 -9.65
C HIS A 71 -1.93 6.01 -8.42
N ALA A 72 -2.33 5.45 -7.29
CA ALA A 72 -2.16 6.01 -5.97
C ALA A 72 -0.78 5.65 -5.40
N ALA A 73 -0.25 6.46 -4.47
CA ALA A 73 1.01 6.15 -3.82
C ALA A 73 0.79 5.14 -2.67
N LEU A 74 1.59 4.08 -2.62
CA LEU A 74 1.66 3.17 -1.48
C LEU A 74 2.81 3.57 -0.56
N MET A 75 2.49 3.89 0.69
CA MET A 75 3.48 4.29 1.70
C MET A 75 3.51 3.27 2.83
N THR A 76 4.70 2.95 3.34
CA THR A 76 4.87 2.16 4.56
C THR A 76 5.90 2.84 5.46
N VAL A 77 5.57 2.98 6.74
CA VAL A 77 6.50 3.44 7.79
C VAL A 77 7.00 2.22 8.54
N PHE A 78 8.32 2.06 8.60
CA PHE A 78 8.97 1.01 9.37
C PHE A 78 9.61 1.59 10.61
N GLN A 79 9.36 0.96 11.76
CA GLN A 79 10.21 1.09 12.92
C GLN A 79 11.44 0.18 12.76
N LEU A 80 12.62 0.76 12.92
CA LEU A 80 13.87 0.02 12.94
C LEU A 80 14.16 -0.41 14.38
N LYS A 81 14.16 -1.72 14.65
CA LYS A 81 14.72 -2.23 15.90
C LYS A 81 16.23 -2.22 15.78
N ARG A 82 16.90 -1.30 16.49
CA ARG A 82 18.34 -1.41 16.73
C ARG A 82 18.55 -2.60 17.64
N ASN A 83 19.26 -3.61 17.15
CA ASN A 83 19.82 -4.61 18.04
C ASN A 83 20.92 -3.87 18.84
N SER A 84 20.66 -3.59 20.10
CA SER A 84 21.74 -3.34 21.05
C SER A 84 22.41 -4.69 21.28
N GLN A 85 23.38 -5.07 20.44
CA GLN A 85 24.56 -5.92 20.67
C GLN A 85 25.31 -6.11 19.33
N GLU A 86 26.36 -5.32 19.15
CA GLU A 86 27.66 -5.76 18.61
C GLU A 86 28.71 -5.37 19.65
#